data_AF-A0A1Y3YVK3-F1
#
_entry.id   AF-A0A1Y3YVK3-F1
#
_cell.length_a   1.000
_cell.length_b   1.000
_cell.length_c   1.000
_cell.angle_alpha   90.00
_cell.angle_beta   90.00
_cell.angle_gamma   90.00
#
_symmetry.space_group_name_H-M   'P 1'
#
loop_
_entity.id
_entity.type
_entity.pdbx_description
1 polymer ?
#
loop_
_entity_poly.entity_id
_entity_poly.type
_entity_poly.pdbx_seq_one_letter_code
_entity_poly.pdbx_strand_id
1 'polypeptide(L)'
;MKKTFKQWAKQDKDLDEFLSPGDYIDERLCNYIAEITCPAYCSRDFVQGCDAIKSEGDVLFYITVYRTNDNKYLYLGVLPEFKQ
;
A
#
# COMPACT_ATOMS: atom_id res chain seq x y z
N MET A 1 -9.38 3.94 -11.01
CA MET A 1 -8.41 4.24 -12.09
C MET A 1 -7.08 3.65 -11.68
N LYS A 2 -6.27 3.04 -12.56
CA LYS A 2 -5.02 2.38 -12.15
C LYS A 2 -3.89 3.41 -12.00
N LYS A 3 -3.30 3.53 -10.81
CA LYS A 3 -2.10 4.32 -10.54
C LYS A 3 -0.85 3.47 -10.81
N THR A 4 0.23 4.09 -11.29
CA THR A 4 1.43 3.37 -11.72
C THR A 4 2.70 3.97 -11.15
N PHE A 5 3.73 3.14 -10.96
CA PHE A 5 5.04 3.60 -10.53
C PHE A 5 5.58 4.72 -11.44
N LYS A 6 5.39 4.60 -12.75
CA LYS A 6 5.85 5.60 -13.72
C LYS A 6 5.16 6.96 -13.58
N GLN A 7 3.89 6.98 -13.16
CA GLN A 7 3.17 8.23 -12.89
C GLN A 7 3.64 8.87 -11.59
N TRP A 8 3.86 8.06 -10.55
CA TRP A 8 4.36 8.54 -9.26
C TRP A 8 5.80 9.06 -9.37
N ALA A 9 6.72 8.29 -9.96
CA ALA A 9 8.15 8.63 -10.08
C ALA A 9 8.44 9.89 -10.93
N LYS A 10 7.43 10.46 -11.59
CA LYS A 10 7.53 11.73 -12.34
C LYS A 10 7.05 12.93 -11.52
N GLN A 11 6.45 12.70 -10.37
CA GLN A 11 5.96 13.71 -9.46
C GLN A 11 6.95 13.86 -8.31
N ASP A 12 7.06 15.08 -7.77
CA ASP A 12 7.78 15.37 -6.55
C ASP A 12 6.80 15.32 -5.38
N LYS A 13 6.31 14.12 -5.07
CA LYS A 13 5.30 13.85 -4.04
C LYS A 13 5.59 12.56 -3.31
N ASP A 14 5.32 12.57 -2.01
CA ASP A 14 5.34 11.36 -1.21
C ASP A 14 4.27 10.36 -1.65
N LEU A 15 4.50 9.09 -1.34
CA LEU A 15 3.66 7.99 -1.84
C LEU A 15 2.25 8.02 -1.24
N ASP A 16 2.12 8.48 0.01
CA ASP A 16 0.87 8.67 0.74
C ASP A 16 0.07 9.89 0.26
N GLU A 17 0.71 10.91 -0.30
CA GLU A 17 0.03 11.98 -1.03
C GLU A 17 -0.45 11.54 -2.42
N PHE A 18 0.28 10.62 -3.04
CA PHE A 18 -0.05 10.12 -4.38
C PHE A 18 -1.15 9.07 -4.36
N LEU A 19 -1.23 8.21 -3.35
CA LEU A 19 -2.20 7.11 -3.25
C LEU A 19 -3.39 7.47 -2.36
N SER A 20 -4.55 6.89 -2.67
CA SER A 20 -5.74 6.99 -1.83
C SER A 20 -6.34 5.59 -1.65
N PRO A 21 -6.87 5.25 -0.45
CA PRO A 21 -7.54 3.96 -0.23
C PRO A 21 -8.56 3.64 -1.32
N GLY A 22 -8.51 2.42 -1.84
CA GLY A 22 -9.35 1.98 -2.96
C GLY A 22 -8.70 2.13 -4.35
N ASP A 23 -7.52 2.75 -4.44
CA ASP A 23 -6.78 2.81 -5.70
C ASP A 23 -6.21 1.44 -6.09
N TYR A 24 -6.40 1.09 -7.36
CA TYR A 24 -5.65 -0.02 -7.97
C TYR A 24 -4.27 0.47 -8.40
N ILE A 25 -3.24 -0.31 -8.11
CA ILE A 25 -1.85 0.00 -8.47
C ILE A 25 -1.25 -1.02 -9.44
N ASP A 26 -0.14 -0.68 -10.10
CA ASP A 26 0.64 -1.64 -10.87
C ASP A 26 1.59 -2.47 -9.98
N GLU A 27 2.00 -3.60 -10.52
CA GLU A 27 2.91 -4.54 -9.84
C GLU A 27 4.21 -3.87 -9.44
N ARG A 28 4.76 -3.00 -10.29
CA ARG A 28 6.02 -2.30 -9.99
C ARG A 28 5.88 -1.39 -8.77
N LEU A 29 4.76 -0.68 -8.63
CA LEU A 29 4.52 0.15 -7.44
C LEU A 29 4.27 -0.70 -6.20
N CYS A 30 3.59 -1.84 -6.34
CA CYS A 30 3.43 -2.82 -5.25
C CYS A 30 4.78 -3.37 -4.77
N ASN A 31 5.64 -3.81 -5.69
CA ASN A 31 6.97 -4.33 -5.35
C ASN A 31 7.83 -3.24 -4.71
N TYR A 32 7.76 -2.01 -5.22
CA TYR A 32 8.44 -0.87 -4.60
C TYR A 32 8.00 -0.70 -3.13
N ILE A 33 6.69 -0.69 -2.84
CA ILE A 33 6.18 -0.63 -1.46
C ILE A 33 6.75 -1.76 -0.59
N ALA A 34 6.85 -2.98 -1.12
CA ALA A 34 7.38 -4.14 -0.42
C ALA A 34 8.91 -4.08 -0.18
N GLU A 35 9.64 -3.29 -0.98
CA GLU A 35 11.12 -3.27 -1.02
C GLU A 35 11.75 -2.03 -0.34
N ILE A 36 11.01 -0.93 -0.14
CA ILE A 36 11.55 0.32 0.45
C ILE A 36 12.03 0.11 1.90
N THR A 37 11.28 -0.66 2.67
CA THR A 37 11.53 -0.96 4.09
C THR A 37 11.00 -2.35 4.36
N CYS A 38 11.67 -3.11 5.24
CA CYS A 38 11.20 -4.44 5.66
C CYS A 38 9.71 -4.33 6.06
N PRO A 39 8.79 -5.02 5.38
CA PRO A 39 7.37 -4.86 5.64
C PRO A 39 7.06 -5.27 7.09
N ALA A 40 6.23 -4.49 7.79
CA ALA A 40 5.75 -4.87 9.12
C ALA A 40 4.97 -6.18 9.08
N TYR A 41 4.32 -6.45 7.94
CA TYR A 41 3.62 -7.67 7.66
C TYR A 41 3.70 -8.02 6.17
N CYS A 42 4.03 -9.26 5.85
CA CYS A 42 4.04 -9.78 4.49
C CYS A 42 3.48 -11.20 4.49
N SER A 43 2.45 -11.42 3.67
CA SER A 43 1.83 -12.72 3.44
C SER A 43 1.64 -12.95 1.95
N ARG A 44 0.97 -14.06 1.59
CA ARG A 44 0.67 -14.38 0.19
C ARG A 44 -0.11 -13.26 -0.50
N ASP A 45 -1.06 -12.68 0.21
CA ASP A 45 -2.06 -11.78 -0.38
C ASP A 45 -1.95 -10.35 0.16
N PHE A 46 -1.16 -10.10 1.21
CA PHE A 46 -1.03 -8.77 1.82
C PHE A 46 0.42 -8.37 2.00
N VAL A 47 0.67 -7.08 1.76
CA VAL A 47 1.92 -6.41 2.12
C VAL A 47 1.56 -5.16 2.91
N GLN A 48 2.20 -4.95 4.04
CA GLN A 48 2.10 -3.72 4.84
C GLN A 48 3.49 -3.13 5.05
N GLY A 49 3.64 -1.84 4.78
CA GLY A 49 4.84 -1.06 5.09
C GLY A 49 5.18 -1.05 6.58
N CYS A 50 6.42 -0.68 6.90
CA CYS A 50 6.98 -0.76 8.25
C CYS A 50 6.26 0.14 9.26
N ASP A 51 6.18 1.44 8.97
CA ASP A 51 5.66 2.45 9.89
C ASP A 51 4.26 2.94 9.49
N ALA A 52 3.50 3.39 10.48
CA ALA A 52 2.23 4.05 10.24
C ALA A 52 2.48 5.43 9.60
N ILE A 53 1.75 5.74 8.52
CA ILE A 53 1.81 7.04 7.85
C ILE A 53 1.06 8.12 8.65
N LYS A 54 0.03 7.73 9.42
CA LYS A 54 -0.68 8.60 10.36
C LYS A 54 -1.49 7.79 11.38
N SER A 55 -1.96 8.48 12.41
CA SER A 55 -2.91 7.99 13.40
C SER A 55 -4.10 8.96 13.49
N GLU A 56 -5.31 8.44 13.47
CA GLU A 56 -6.53 9.20 13.75
C GLU A 56 -7.38 8.45 14.78
N GLY A 57 -7.51 9.01 15.98
CA GLY A 57 -8.08 8.30 17.13
C GLY A 57 -7.21 7.10 17.51
N ASP A 58 -7.81 5.92 17.60
CA ASP A 58 -7.13 4.64 17.88
C ASP A 58 -6.81 3.82 16.61
N VAL A 59 -7.00 4.41 15.42
CA VAL A 59 -6.74 3.74 14.14
C VAL A 59 -5.42 4.21 13.56
N LEU A 60 -4.55 3.25 13.25
CA LEU A 60 -3.27 3.47 12.57
C LEU A 60 -3.43 3.22 11.06
N PHE A 61 -2.98 4.16 10.26
CA PHE A 61 -2.98 4.07 8.80
C PHE A 61 -1.60 3.65 8.33
N TYR A 62 -1.56 2.64 7.48
CA TYR A 62 -0.33 2.05 6.96
C TYR A 62 -0.38 1.98 5.45
N ILE A 63 0.79 1.93 4.82
CA ILE A 63 0.86 1.58 3.40
C ILE A 63 0.57 0.08 3.26
N THR A 64 -0.69 -0.28 3.09
CA THR A 64 -1.14 -1.67 2.95
C THR A 64 -1.65 -1.94 1.55
N VAL A 65 -1.21 -3.05 0.94
CA VAL A 65 -1.64 -3.51 -0.38
C VAL A 65 -2.21 -4.92 -0.28
N TYR A 66 -3.34 -5.16 -0.92
CA TYR A 66 -3.98 -6.46 -1.08
C TYR A 66 -3.88 -6.95 -2.53
N ARG A 67 -3.47 -8.19 -2.72
CA ARG A 67 -3.54 -8.91 -4.00
C ARG A 67 -4.89 -9.59 -4.13
N THR A 68 -5.70 -9.12 -5.07
CA THR A 68 -7.02 -9.69 -5.36
C THR A 68 -6.91 -11.04 -6.08
N ASN A 69 -8.00 -11.83 -6.05
CA ASN A 69 -8.09 -13.13 -6.75
C ASN A 69 -7.83 -13.04 -8.26
N ASP A 70 -8.09 -11.89 -8.88
CA ASP A 70 -7.81 -11.62 -10.30
C ASP A 70 -6.42 -10.99 -10.53
N ASN A 71 -5.49 -11.16 -9.59
CA ASN A 71 -4.09 -10.69 -9.64
C ASN A 71 -3.94 -9.18 -9.86
N LYS A 72 -4.85 -8.39 -9.26
CA LYS A 72 -4.70 -6.94 -9.18
C LYS A 72 -4.23 -6.56 -7.79
N TYR A 73 -3.62 -5.39 -7.69
CA TYR A 73 -3.10 -4.85 -6.43
C TYR A 73 -3.96 -3.67 -6.02
N LEU A 74 -4.54 -3.74 -4.83
CA LEU A 74 -5.43 -2.74 -4.26
C LEU A 74 -4.77 -2.09 -3.05
N TYR A 75 -4.63 -0.77 -3.06
CA TYR A 75 -4.14 -0.02 -1.92
C TYR A 75 -5.26 0.19 -0.89
N LEU A 76 -5.02 -0.22 0.35
CA LEU A 76 -6.00 -0.16 1.44
C LEU A 76 -5.77 1.03 2.37
N GLY A 77 -4.51 1.46 2.56
CA GLY A 77 -4.16 2.55 3.49
C GLY A 77 -4.33 2.23 4.98
N VAL A 78 -4.78 1.02 5.32
CA VAL A 78 -4.98 0.51 6.68
C VAL A 78 -4.77 -1.00 6.66
N LEU A 79 -4.34 -1.59 7.77
CA LEU A 79 -4.41 -3.05 7.92
C LEU A 79 -5.84 -3.43 8.35
N PRO A 80 -6.57 -4.24 7.56
CA PRO A 80 -7.80 -4.83 8.05
C PRO A 80 -7.49 -5.66 9.31
N GLU A 81 -8.34 -5.62 10.34
CA GLU A 81 -8.23 -6.53 11.48
C GLU A 81 -8.34 -7.99 11.00
N PHE A 82 -7.24 -8.57 10.57
CA PHE A 82 -7.12 -10.01 10.43
C PHE A 82 -6.87 -10.51 11.85
N LYS A 83 -7.91 -11.07 12.46
CA LYS A 83 -7.75 -11.93 13.63
C LYS A 83 -6.61 -12.90 13.32
N GLN A 84 -5.53 -12.81 14.09
CA GLN A 84 -4.48 -13.82 14.11
C GLN A 84 -5.07 -15.21 14.35
#